data_AF-A0A5C5FUE0-F1
#
_entry.id   AF-A0A5C5FUE0-F1
#
_cell.length_a   1.000
_cell.length_b   1.000
_cell.length_c   1.000
_cell.angle_alpha   90.00
_cell.angle_beta   90.00
_cell.angle_gamma   90.00
#
_symmetry.space_group_name_H-M   'P 1'
#
loop_
_entity.id
_entity.type
_entity.pdbx_description
1 polymer ?
#
loop_
_entity_poly.entity_id
_entity_poly.type
_entity_poly.pdbx_seq_one_letter_code
_entity_poly.pdbx_strand_id
1 'polypeptide(L)'
;YNKADEFHAWLIGEKMLNPETLSKAKEKEIFLQFMEDFNTCTLPHDKYYDIAKWEKEMAAVRMGETIDKSDTYDWRKDEESARTSYRRAATSSANSAADQLMDAAKLQELRRIQTERIVKEKSQRLGMNVSDKLGVRLESKMRD
;
A
#
# COMPACT_ATOMS: atom_id res chain seq x y z
N TYR A 1 8.89 -18.87 20.17
CA TYR A 1 9.80 -19.10 19.03
C TYR A 1 9.77 -17.80 18.22
N ASN A 2 10.66 -16.85 18.51
CA ASN A 2 10.63 -15.50 17.92
C ASN A 2 11.92 -15.16 17.14
N LYS A 3 12.75 -16.18 16.86
CA LYS A 3 14.06 -16.04 16.22
C LYS A 3 14.32 -17.05 15.10
N ALA A 4 13.26 -17.69 14.61
CA ALA A 4 13.35 -18.71 13.56
C ALA A 4 13.75 -18.10 12.22
N ASP A 5 13.18 -16.95 11.90
CA ASP A 5 13.39 -16.29 10.62
C ASP A 5 14.84 -15.80 10.49
N GLU A 6 15.39 -15.24 11.56
CA GLU A 6 16.79 -14.85 11.66
C GLU A 6 17.74 -16.04 11.52
N PHE A 7 17.44 -17.15 12.20
CA PHE A 7 18.21 -18.38 12.12
C PHE A 7 18.20 -18.97 10.71
N HIS A 8 17.04 -19.04 10.06
CA HIS A 8 16.91 -19.54 8.68
C HIS A 8 17.64 -18.65 7.67
N ALA A 9 17.56 -17.32 7.82
CA ALA A 9 18.29 -16.42 6.95
C ALA A 9 19.80 -16.54 7.13
N TRP A 10 20.29 -16.75 8.36
CA TRP A 10 21.70 -17.00 8.63
C TRP A 10 22.18 -18.34 8.05
N LEU A 11 21.37 -19.39 8.18
CA LEU A 11 21.63 -20.69 7.55
C LEU A 11 21.81 -20.57 6.03
N ILE A 12 20.92 -19.82 5.37
CA ILE A 12 20.96 -19.63 3.91
C ILE A 12 22.13 -18.73 3.51
N GLY A 13 22.32 -17.61 4.22
CA GLY A 13 23.30 -16.60 3.84
C GLY A 13 24.75 -16.99 4.15
N GLU A 14 25.01 -17.44 5.37
CA GLU A 14 26.37 -17.68 5.86
C GLU A 14 26.79 -19.13 5.67
N LYS A 15 25.92 -20.07 6.05
CA LYS A 15 26.22 -21.51 5.97
C LYS A 15 25.90 -22.11 4.61
N MET A 16 25.17 -21.40 3.74
CA MET A 16 24.68 -21.87 2.44
C MET A 16 23.94 -23.23 2.54
N LEU A 17 23.24 -23.45 3.66
CA LEU A 17 22.47 -24.66 3.93
C LEU A 17 20.99 -24.37 3.78
N ASN A 18 20.29 -25.25 3.07
CA ASN A 18 18.84 -25.16 2.93
C ASN A 18 18.16 -25.71 4.20
N PRO A 19 17.30 -24.94 4.88
CA PRO A 19 16.64 -25.37 6.11
C PRO A 19 15.82 -26.67 5.92
N GLU A 20 15.19 -26.83 4.75
CA GLU A 20 14.39 -28.02 4.39
C GLU A 20 15.22 -29.30 4.22
N THR A 21 16.54 -29.20 4.08
CA THR A 21 17.43 -30.37 3.87
C THR A 21 18.08 -30.86 5.16
N LEU A 22 17.90 -30.13 6.27
CA LEU A 22 18.56 -30.42 7.54
C LEU A 22 17.77 -31.42 8.38
N SER A 23 18.49 -32.36 9.00
CA SER A 23 17.89 -33.21 10.04
C SER A 23 17.72 -32.42 11.33
N LYS A 24 16.65 -32.72 12.08
CA LYS A 24 16.35 -32.06 13.36
C LYS A 24 17.49 -32.10 14.39
N ALA A 25 18.36 -33.11 14.32
CA ALA A 25 19.51 -33.22 15.22
C ALA A 25 20.60 -32.18 14.84
N LYS A 26 20.93 -32.12 13.55
CA LYS A 26 21.92 -31.19 13.02
C LYS A 26 21.45 -29.74 13.12
N GLU A 27 20.16 -29.50 12.93
CA GLU A 27 19.54 -28.18 13.13
C GLU A 27 19.77 -27.65 14.56
N LYS A 28 19.60 -28.50 15.59
CA LYS A 28 19.85 -28.11 16.98
C LYS A 28 21.31 -27.76 17.24
N GLU A 29 22.25 -28.55 16.72
CA GLU A 29 23.69 -28.26 16.87
C GLU A 29 24.04 -26.90 16.24
N ILE A 30 23.55 -26.65 15.03
CA ILE A 30 23.79 -25.38 14.34
C ILE A 30 23.07 -24.22 15.04
N PHE A 31 21.90 -24.47 15.62
CA PHE A 31 21.18 -23.47 16.41
C PHE A 31 21.93 -23.07 17.69
N LEU A 32 22.64 -24.00 18.33
CA LEU A 32 23.51 -23.65 19.47
C LEU A 32 24.64 -22.71 19.04
N GLN A 33 25.27 -22.97 17.88
CA GLN A 33 26.29 -22.08 17.33
C GLN A 33 25.72 -20.71 17.00
N PHE A 34 24.54 -20.65 16.37
CA PHE A 34 23.85 -19.39 16.11
C PHE A 34 23.53 -18.62 17.40
N MET A 35 23.06 -19.31 18.45
CA MET A 35 22.81 -18.69 19.74
C MET A 35 24.08 -18.11 20.37
N GLU A 36 25.20 -18.82 20.26
CA GLU A 36 26.50 -18.34 20.74
C GLU A 36 26.91 -17.06 19.99
N ASP A 37 26.87 -17.09 18.65
CA ASP A 37 27.23 -15.94 17.81
C ASP A 37 26.28 -14.74 18.01
N PHE A 38 25.00 -15.02 18.24
CA PHE A 38 24.00 -14.01 18.56
C PHE A 38 24.27 -13.37 19.92
N ASN A 39 24.53 -14.16 20.96
CA ASN A 39 24.76 -13.64 22.31
C ASN A 39 26.12 -12.93 22.45
N THR A 40 27.11 -13.31 21.65
CA THR A 40 28.44 -12.71 21.65
C THR A 40 28.58 -11.54 20.68
N CYS A 41 27.50 -11.18 19.98
CA CYS A 41 27.48 -10.11 18.98
C CYS A 41 28.52 -10.30 17.85
N THR A 42 28.79 -11.54 17.44
CA THR A 42 29.82 -11.89 16.43
C THR A 42 29.24 -12.24 15.05
N LEU A 43 27.93 -12.11 14.84
CA LEU A 43 27.32 -12.38 13.54
C LEU A 43 27.80 -11.34 12.50
N PRO A 44 28.03 -11.74 11.24
CA PRO A 44 28.65 -10.85 10.25
C PRO A 44 27.84 -9.62 9.84
N HIS A 45 26.52 -9.64 10.04
CA HIS A 45 25.62 -8.61 9.54
C HIS A 45 24.41 -8.40 10.46
N ASP A 46 24.04 -7.12 10.67
CA ASP A 46 22.96 -6.69 11.58
C ASP A 46 21.60 -7.35 11.30
N LYS A 47 21.33 -7.67 10.03
CA LYS A 47 20.11 -8.38 9.60
C LYS A 47 19.85 -9.67 10.37
N TYR A 48 20.88 -10.37 10.83
CA TYR A 48 20.70 -11.63 11.57
C TYR A 48 20.30 -11.42 13.04
N TYR A 49 20.37 -10.19 13.55
CA TYR A 49 19.87 -9.85 14.88
C TYR A 49 18.38 -9.49 14.86
N ASP A 50 17.98 -8.74 13.83
CA ASP A 50 16.60 -8.30 13.60
C ASP A 50 16.30 -8.19 12.10
N ILE A 51 15.66 -9.23 11.57
CA ILE A 51 15.26 -9.28 10.16
C ILE A 51 14.13 -8.29 9.87
N ALA A 52 13.18 -8.13 10.79
CA ALA A 52 12.01 -7.30 10.57
C ALA A 52 12.41 -5.82 10.43
N LYS A 53 13.34 -5.36 11.29
CA LYS A 53 13.92 -4.03 11.17
C LYS A 53 14.66 -3.88 9.85
N TRP A 54 15.51 -4.83 9.49
CA TRP A 54 16.27 -4.78 8.25
C TRP A 54 15.39 -4.79 6.99
N GLU A 55 14.34 -5.60 6.95
CA GLU A 55 13.39 -5.64 5.83
C GLU A 55 12.60 -4.35 5.69
N LYS A 56 12.17 -3.76 6.81
CA LYS A 56 11.49 -2.47 6.82
C LYS A 56 12.40 -1.38 6.27
N GLU A 57 13.68 -1.38 6.67
CA GLU A 57 14.67 -0.48 6.10
C GLU A 57 14.86 -0.73 4.61
N MET A 58 15.09 -1.96 4.17
CA MET A 58 15.25 -2.26 2.74
C MET A 58 13.99 -1.93 1.93
N ALA A 59 12.80 -2.08 2.50
CA ALA A 59 11.56 -1.67 1.87
C ALA A 59 11.48 -0.15 1.69
N ALA A 60 11.85 0.63 2.71
CA ALA A 60 11.95 2.08 2.62
C ALA A 60 12.97 2.51 1.56
N VAL A 61 14.18 1.90 1.52
CA VAL A 61 15.17 2.16 0.46
C VAL A 61 14.60 1.86 -0.93
N ARG A 62 13.93 0.71 -1.11
CA ARG A 62 13.32 0.33 -2.40
C ARG A 62 12.21 1.28 -2.83
N MET A 63 11.48 1.86 -1.89
CA MET A 63 10.47 2.89 -2.15
C MET A 63 11.09 4.28 -2.43
N GLY A 64 12.42 4.40 -2.40
CA GLY A 64 13.13 5.65 -2.60
C GLY A 64 13.15 6.57 -1.38
N GLU A 65 12.81 6.04 -0.20
CA GLU A 65 12.85 6.78 1.05
C GLU A 65 14.26 6.73 1.66
N THR A 66 14.77 7.91 2.07
CA THR A 66 16.07 8.03 2.71
C THR A 66 15.96 7.71 4.20
N ILE A 67 16.52 6.58 4.61
CA ILE A 67 16.60 6.18 6.02
C ILE A 67 17.80 6.88 6.63
N ASP A 68 17.56 7.61 7.71
CA ASP A 68 18.68 8.07 8.54
C ASP A 68 19.19 6.92 9.39
N LYS A 69 20.48 6.64 9.30
CA LYS A 69 21.17 5.67 10.17
C LYS A 69 21.89 6.37 11.32
N SER A 70 21.75 7.69 11.47
CA SER A 70 22.38 8.41 12.55
C SER A 70 21.75 8.05 13.91
N ASP A 71 22.58 7.72 14.89
CA ASP A 71 22.16 7.52 16.29
C ASP A 71 21.77 8.83 16.99
N THR A 72 21.94 9.97 16.31
CA THR A 72 21.58 11.30 16.79
C THR A 72 20.21 11.72 16.27
N TYR A 73 19.34 12.17 17.17
CA TYR A 73 18.04 12.70 16.80
C TYR A 73 18.16 14.14 16.23
N ASP A 74 17.70 14.35 15.00
CA ASP A 74 17.56 15.68 14.39
C ASP A 74 16.09 16.10 14.34
N TRP A 75 15.73 17.04 15.21
CA TRP A 75 14.39 17.62 15.31
C TRP A 75 13.91 18.28 14.01
N ARG A 76 14.81 18.84 13.19
CA ARG A 76 14.40 19.53 11.96
C ARG A 76 13.88 18.55 10.91
N LYS A 77 14.48 17.37 10.84
CA LYS A 77 14.07 16.29 9.94
C LYS A 77 12.71 15.73 10.34
N ASP A 78 12.47 15.62 11.64
CA ASP A 78 11.17 15.20 12.18
C ASP A 78 10.07 16.22 11.81
N GLU A 79 10.32 17.51 11.99
CA GLU A 79 9.40 18.58 11.58
C GLU A 79 9.08 18.55 10.08
N GLU A 80 10.07 18.33 9.22
CA GLU A 80 9.88 18.22 7.77
C GLU A 80 9.06 16.98 7.39
N SER A 81 9.28 15.85 8.07
CA SER A 81 8.51 14.62 7.85
C SER A 81 7.04 14.79 8.23
N ALA A 82 6.77 15.42 9.39
CA ALA A 82 5.43 15.74 9.85
C ALA A 82 4.73 16.72 8.90
N ARG A 83 5.48 17.71 8.38
CA ARG A 83 4.95 18.66 7.40
C ARG A 83 4.60 17.97 6.08
N THR A 84 5.43 17.04 5.63
CA THR A 84 5.22 16.30 4.38
C THR A 84 4.04 15.33 4.50
N SER A 85 3.89 14.64 5.63
CA SER A 85 2.75 13.76 5.89
C SER A 85 1.44 14.55 5.93
N TYR A 86 1.42 15.72 6.58
CA TYR A 86 0.26 16.61 6.60
C TYR A 86 -0.10 17.11 5.19
N ARG A 87 0.88 17.51 4.38
CA ARG A 87 0.65 17.89 2.97
C ARG A 87 0.06 16.73 2.16
N ARG A 88 0.64 15.52 2.27
CA ARG A 88 0.12 14.33 1.57
C ARG A 88 -1.32 14.03 1.98
N ALA A 89 -1.62 14.07 3.27
CA ALA A 89 -2.98 13.85 3.77
C ALA A 89 -3.95 14.92 3.25
N ALA A 90 -3.55 16.19 3.24
CA ALA A 90 -4.36 17.29 2.70
C ALA A 90 -4.61 17.14 1.20
N THR A 91 -3.59 16.79 0.40
CA THR A 91 -3.75 16.54 -1.04
C THR A 91 -4.64 15.33 -1.32
N SER A 92 -4.44 14.22 -0.60
CA SER A 92 -5.28 13.03 -0.73
C SER A 92 -6.74 13.32 -0.34
N SER A 93 -6.97 14.09 0.72
CA SER A 93 -8.31 14.52 1.13
C SER A 93 -8.95 15.52 0.15
N ALA A 94 -8.15 16.38 -0.48
CA ALA A 94 -8.65 17.29 -1.50
C ALA A 94 -9.04 16.54 -2.78
N ASN A 95 -8.26 15.53 -3.17
CA ASN A 95 -8.56 14.66 -4.30
C ASN A 95 -9.81 13.81 -4.05
N SER A 96 -9.98 13.24 -2.86
CA SER A 96 -11.20 12.50 -2.52
C SER A 96 -12.44 13.39 -2.43
N ALA A 97 -12.30 14.62 -1.91
CA ALA A 97 -13.38 15.60 -1.90
C ALA A 97 -13.76 16.05 -3.32
N ALA A 98 -12.78 16.23 -4.22
CA ALA A 98 -13.03 16.54 -5.62
C ALA A 98 -13.73 15.38 -6.35
N ASP A 99 -13.32 14.13 -6.07
CA ASP A 99 -13.94 12.92 -6.63
C ASP A 99 -15.39 12.75 -6.13
N GLN A 100 -15.65 13.01 -4.85
CA GLN A 100 -17.00 13.06 -4.28
C GLN A 100 -17.88 14.16 -4.91
N LEU A 101 -17.30 15.31 -5.25
CA LEU A 101 -18.03 16.41 -5.91
C LEU A 101 -18.46 16.02 -7.34
N MET A 102 -17.61 15.28 -8.05
CA MET A 102 -17.93 14.75 -9.39
C MET A 102 -19.02 13.68 -9.32
N ASP A 103 -19.03 12.85 -8.28
CA ASP A 103 -20.09 11.86 -8.04
C ASP A 103 -21.46 12.55 -7.80
N ALA A 104 -21.49 13.66 -7.06
CA ALA A 104 -22.71 14.44 -6.87
C ALA A 104 -23.27 15.01 -8.19
N ALA A 105 -22.42 15.52 -9.08
CA ALA A 105 -22.83 16.01 -10.40
C ALA A 105 -23.38 14.86 -11.28
N LYS A 106 -22.75 13.68 -11.23
CA LYS A 106 -23.20 12.48 -11.94
C LYS A 106 -24.56 11.98 -11.46
N LEU A 107 -24.82 12.02 -10.15
CA LEU A 107 -26.10 11.67 -9.55
C LEU A 107 -27.22 12.63 -9.96
N GLN A 108 -26.94 13.94 -10.03
CA GLN A 108 -27.91 14.93 -10.49
C GLN A 108 -28.28 14.73 -11.97
N GLU A 109 -27.31 14.38 -12.81
CA GLU A 109 -27.55 14.04 -14.21
C GLU A 109 -28.43 12.79 -14.36
N LEU A 110 -28.17 11.74 -13.58
CA LEU A 110 -29.01 10.53 -13.56
C LEU A 110 -30.46 10.84 -13.16
N ARG A 111 -30.65 11.69 -12.14
CA ARG A 111 -31.99 12.15 -11.73
C ARG A 111 -32.70 12.89 -12.87
N ARG A 112 -31.99 13.79 -13.58
CA ARG A 112 -32.54 14.51 -14.72
C ARG A 112 -32.96 13.56 -15.85
N ILE A 113 -32.11 12.61 -16.21
CA ILE A 113 -32.41 11.62 -17.26
C ILE A 113 -33.65 10.79 -16.89
N GLN A 114 -33.76 10.39 -15.62
CA GLN A 114 -34.93 9.65 -15.14
C GLN A 114 -36.21 10.48 -15.27
N THR A 115 -36.17 11.77 -14.91
CA THR A 115 -37.34 12.65 -15.11
C THR A 115 -37.71 12.81 -16.58
N GLU A 116 -36.72 12.93 -17.47
CA GLU A 116 -36.93 13.05 -18.91
C GLU A 116 -37.55 11.77 -19.50
N ARG A 117 -37.17 10.58 -19.01
CA ARG A 117 -37.79 9.30 -19.39
C ARG A 117 -39.26 9.23 -18.96
N ILE A 118 -39.56 9.64 -17.72
CA ILE A 118 -40.94 9.65 -17.20
C ILE A 118 -41.80 10.60 -18.03
N VAL A 119 -41.27 11.78 -18.38
CA VAL A 119 -41.98 12.75 -19.23
C VAL A 119 -42.20 12.17 -20.63
N LYS A 120 -41.18 11.55 -21.24
CA LYS A 120 -41.28 10.89 -22.54
C LYS A 120 -42.39 9.84 -22.55
N GLU A 121 -42.39 8.94 -21.56
CA GLU A 121 -43.38 7.87 -21.43
C GLU A 121 -44.80 8.42 -21.26
N LYS A 122 -44.97 9.42 -20.39
CA LYS A 122 -46.28 10.08 -20.19
C LYS A 122 -46.77 10.77 -21.46
N SER A 123 -45.90 11.47 -22.18
CA SER A 123 -46.24 12.17 -23.42
C SER A 123 -46.55 11.20 -24.56
N GLN A 124 -45.84 10.08 -24.67
CA GLN A 124 -46.17 9.00 -25.61
C GLN A 124 -47.55 8.39 -25.32
N ARG A 125 -47.86 8.15 -24.03
CA ARG A 125 -49.18 7.67 -23.61
C ARG A 125 -50.31 8.65 -23.93
N LEU A 126 -50.02 9.95 -23.93
CA LEU A 126 -50.95 11.02 -24.31
C LEU A 126 -51.06 11.22 -25.84
N GLY A 127 -50.32 10.45 -26.64
CA GLY A 127 -50.35 10.54 -28.11
C GLY A 127 -49.56 11.71 -28.69
N MET A 128 -48.67 12.34 -27.91
CA MET A 128 -47.76 13.39 -28.40
C MET A 128 -46.51 12.77 -29.05
N ASN A 129 -46.05 13.32 -30.17
CA ASN A 129 -44.80 12.90 -30.80
C ASN A 129 -43.60 13.43 -29.98
N VAL A 130 -42.83 12.52 -29.36
CA VAL A 130 -41.66 12.86 -28.54
C VAL A 130 -40.39 12.37 -29.21
N SER A 131 -39.34 13.19 -29.21
CA SER A 131 -38.03 12.86 -29.80
C SER A 131 -37.40 11.63 -29.15
N ASP A 132 -36.79 10.77 -29.98
CA ASP A 132 -36.12 9.55 -29.52
C ASP A 132 -34.93 9.82 -28.60
N LYS A 133 -34.31 11.01 -28.72
CA LYS A 133 -33.12 11.41 -27.95
C LYS A 133 -33.43 11.86 -26.51
N LEU A 134 -34.70 12.05 -26.15
CA LEU A 134 -35.10 12.47 -24.80
C LEU A 134 -34.91 11.32 -23.80
N GLY A 135 -34.23 11.58 -22.67
CA GLY A 135 -33.99 10.57 -21.62
C GLY A 135 -32.90 9.54 -21.94
N VAL A 136 -32.01 9.82 -22.90
CA VAL A 136 -30.89 8.94 -23.26
C VAL A 136 -29.56 9.60 -22.82
N ARG A 137 -28.75 8.88 -22.02
CA ARG A 137 -27.37 9.30 -21.72
C ARG A 137 -26.52 9.02 -22.94
N LEU A 138 -26.11 10.05 -23.66
CA LEU A 138 -25.06 9.93 -24.67
C LEU A 138 -23.72 9.92 -23.93
N GLU A 139 -23.20 8.74 -23.59
CA GLU A 139 -21.79 8.68 -23.21
C GLU A 139 -20.97 9.00 -24.46
N SER A 140 -20.42 10.22 -24.50
CA SER A 140 -19.27 10.48 -25.36
C SER A 140 -18.14 9.64 -24.82
N LYS A 141 -17.72 8.64 -25.61
CA LYS A 141 -16.63 7.70 -25.33
C LYS A 141 -15.38 8.50 -24.90
N MET A 142 -15.18 8.67 -23.59
CA MET A 142 -13.88 9.07 -23.04
C MET A 142 -12.98 7.85 -23.08
N ARG A 143 -12.38 7.63 -24.25
CA ARG A 143 -11.13 6.90 -24.42
C ARG A 143 -10.33 7.74 -25.40
N ASP A 144 -9.44 8.55 -24.85
CA ASP A 144 -7.99 8.54 -25.12
C ASP A 144 -7.27 9.23 -23.94
#